data_AF-A0A349Y128-F1
#
_entry.id   AF-A0A349Y128-F1
#
_cell.length_a   1.000
_cell.length_b   1.000
_cell.length_c   1.000
_cell.angle_alpha   90.00
_cell.angle_beta   90.00
_cell.angle_gamma   90.00
#
_symmetry.space_group_name_H-M   'P 1'
#
loop_
_entity.id
_entity.type
_entity.pdbx_description
1 polymer ?
#
loop_
_entity_poly.entity_id
_entity_poly.type
_entity_poly.pdbx_seq_one_letter_code
_entity_poly.pdbx_strand_id
1 'polypeptide(L)'
;MAIVNATPDSFSDGGRYLAVDAAFSQALTCVEEGADIIDIGGESTRPGAAAVTEAEEQDRVLPVIEKLRRETDVLISVDTYRASTARLAIAAGAHIVNDVF
;
A
#
# COMPACT_ATOMS: atom_id res chain seq x y z
N MET A 1 5.55 13.18 -1.89
CA MET A 1 5.30 11.75 -1.57
C MET A 1 4.38 11.68 -0.37
N ALA A 2 3.17 11.16 -0.54
CA ALA A 2 2.19 10.95 0.52
C ALA A 2 2.18 9.49 0.95
N ILE A 3 2.08 9.22 2.26
CA ILE A 3 2.15 7.88 2.84
C ILE A 3 0.73 7.34 3.06
N VAL A 4 0.48 6.13 2.57
CA VAL A 4 -0.81 5.43 2.69
C VAL A 4 -0.56 4.04 3.27
N ASN A 5 -1.14 3.78 4.44
CA ASN A 5 -1.00 2.48 5.12
C ASN A 5 -2.24 1.62 4.84
N ALA A 6 -2.03 0.48 4.17
CA ALA A 6 -3.07 -0.50 3.87
C ALA A 6 -3.24 -1.52 5.03
N THR A 7 -3.28 -1.04 6.27
CA THR A 7 -3.40 -1.88 7.47
C THR A 7 -4.85 -1.89 7.97
N PRO A 8 -5.45 -3.06 8.23
CA PRO A 8 -6.77 -3.12 8.88
C PRO A 8 -6.70 -2.52 10.28
N ASP A 9 -7.68 -1.71 10.66
CA ASP A 9 -7.90 -1.40 12.06
C ASP A 9 -8.30 -2.68 12.81
N SER A 10 -7.75 -2.86 14.01
CA SER A 10 -7.52 -4.11 14.72
C SER A 10 -8.74 -4.95 15.16
N PHE A 11 -9.92 -4.83 14.55
CA PHE A 11 -11.16 -5.38 15.09
C PHE A 11 -12.01 -6.32 14.21
N SER A 12 -11.64 -6.67 12.97
CA SER A 12 -12.36 -7.77 12.29
C SER A 12 -11.64 -8.36 11.07
N ASP A 13 -11.77 -9.67 10.88
CA ASP A 13 -11.35 -10.39 9.66
C ASP A 13 -12.14 -9.94 8.41
N GLY A 14 -13.32 -9.31 8.60
CA GLY A 14 -14.09 -8.64 7.54
C GLY A 14 -13.52 -7.27 7.12
N GLY A 15 -12.52 -6.76 7.85
CA GLY A 15 -11.93 -5.43 7.64
C GLY A 15 -10.93 -5.34 6.49
N ARG A 16 -10.53 -6.46 5.87
CA ARG A 16 -9.47 -6.46 4.84
C ARG A 16 -9.88 -5.71 3.56
N TYR A 17 -11.06 -6.01 3.02
CA TYR A 17 -11.59 -5.31 1.85
C TYR A 17 -11.89 -3.84 2.18
N LEU A 18 -12.40 -3.59 3.38
CA LEU A 18 -12.62 -2.23 3.88
C LEU A 18 -11.31 -1.45 4.00
N ALA A 19 -10.22 -2.10 4.43
CA ALA A 19 -8.89 -1.49 4.53
C ALA A 19 -8.30 -1.18 3.16
N VAL A 20 -8.49 -2.06 2.17
CA VAL A 20 -8.08 -1.80 0.77
C VAL A 20 -8.84 -0.60 0.19
N ASP A 21 -10.16 -0.56 0.35
CA ASP A 21 -10.96 0.56 -0.18
C ASP A 21 -10.70 1.87 0.57
N ALA A 22 -10.46 1.82 1.88
CA ALA A 22 -10.06 2.98 2.67
C ALA A 22 -8.68 3.51 2.25
N ALA A 23 -7.69 2.62 2.09
CA ALA A 23 -6.35 2.98 1.63
C ALA A 23 -6.39 3.57 0.21
N PHE A 24 -7.17 2.98 -0.69
CA PHE A 24 -7.37 3.54 -2.03
C PHE A 24 -8.03 4.93 -1.98
N SER A 25 -9.09 5.09 -1.18
CA SER A 25 -9.78 6.38 -1.07
C SER A 25 -8.84 7.46 -0.51
N GLN A 26 -8.05 7.13 0.50
CA GLN A 26 -7.02 8.03 1.04
C GLN A 26 -5.97 8.38 -0.02
N ALA A 27 -5.46 7.38 -0.76
CA ALA A 27 -4.50 7.60 -1.84
C ALA A 27 -5.06 8.56 -2.89
N LEU A 28 -6.32 8.39 -3.30
CA LEU A 28 -6.97 9.26 -4.27
C LEU A 28 -7.10 10.69 -3.74
N THR A 29 -7.52 10.87 -2.48
CA THR A 29 -7.54 12.20 -1.85
C THR A 29 -6.15 12.84 -1.86
N CYS A 30 -5.09 12.10 -1.55
CA CYS A 30 -3.74 12.65 -1.62
C CYS A 30 -3.36 13.07 -3.05
N VAL A 31 -3.77 12.32 -4.08
CA VAL A 31 -3.57 12.72 -5.48
C VAL A 31 -4.33 14.02 -5.80
N GLU A 32 -5.58 14.12 -5.38
CA GLU A 32 -6.42 15.32 -5.57
C GLU A 32 -5.85 16.56 -4.86
N GLU A 33 -5.20 16.36 -3.70
CA GLU A 33 -4.49 17.39 -2.95
C GLU A 33 -3.11 17.75 -3.55
N GLY A 34 -2.68 17.06 -4.63
CA GLY A 34 -1.48 17.38 -5.40
C GLY A 34 -0.25 16.56 -5.04
N ALA A 35 -0.40 15.36 -4.46
CA ALA A 35 0.74 14.46 -4.23
C ALA A 35 1.28 13.88 -5.55
N ASP A 36 2.55 14.11 -5.85
CA ASP A 36 3.21 13.55 -7.05
C ASP A 36 3.53 12.05 -6.94
N ILE A 37 3.68 11.54 -5.71
CA ILE A 37 4.03 10.15 -5.40
C ILE A 37 3.14 9.67 -4.25
N ILE A 38 2.56 8.49 -4.37
CA ILE A 38 1.89 7.76 -3.28
C ILE A 38 2.76 6.59 -2.86
N ASP A 39 3.09 6.50 -1.57
CA ASP A 39 3.88 5.42 -0.97
C ASP A 39 2.97 4.49 -0.17
N ILE A 40 2.85 3.24 -0.61
CA ILE A 40 1.88 2.28 -0.08
C ILE A 40 2.60 1.22 0.75
N GLY A 41 2.28 1.17 2.05
CA GLY A 41 2.81 0.19 3.00
C GLY A 41 1.74 -0.78 3.49
N GLY A 42 2.06 -2.08 3.51
CA GLY A 42 1.16 -3.13 4.02
C GLY A 42 1.43 -3.53 5.47
N GLU A 43 2.57 -3.11 6.02
CA GLU A 43 3.04 -3.40 7.36
C GLU A 43 3.06 -2.12 8.21
N SER A 44 2.64 -2.22 9.47
CA SER A 44 2.71 -1.09 10.40
C SER A 44 4.08 -1.04 11.05
N THR A 45 4.75 0.11 10.96
CA THR A 45 6.01 0.39 11.67
C THR A 45 5.80 0.86 13.11
N ARG A 46 4.54 0.87 13.61
CA ARG A 46 4.24 1.31 14.98
C ARG A 46 4.83 0.34 16.01
N PRO A 47 5.36 0.84 17.14
CA PRO A 47 5.85 -0.01 18.23
C PRO A 47 4.77 -0.99 18.71
N GLY A 48 5.08 -2.28 18.73
CA GLY A 48 4.17 -3.34 19.17
C GLY A 48 3.18 -3.83 18.11
N ALA A 49 3.29 -3.38 16.85
CA ALA A 49 2.55 -3.99 15.75
C ALA A 49 2.98 -5.45 15.56
N ALA A 50 2.01 -6.33 15.29
CA ALA A 50 2.30 -7.70 14.92
C ALA A 50 2.97 -7.73 13.54
N ALA A 51 4.06 -8.49 13.42
CA ALA A 51 4.67 -8.77 12.14
C ALA A 51 3.64 -9.45 11.23
N VAL A 52 3.61 -9.04 9.98
CA VAL A 52 2.74 -9.64 8.96
C VAL A 52 3.54 -10.60 8.09
N THR A 53 2.89 -11.65 7.63
CA THR A 53 3.47 -12.51 6.61
C THR A 53 3.59 -11.77 5.28
N GLU A 54 4.50 -12.23 4.44
CA GLU A 54 4.66 -11.70 3.09
C GLU A 54 3.35 -11.76 2.28
N ALA A 55 2.61 -12.87 2.37
CA ALA A 55 1.34 -13.03 1.67
C ALA A 55 0.28 -12.03 2.19
N GLU A 56 0.24 -11.79 3.50
CA GLU A 56 -0.68 -10.81 4.09
C GLU A 56 -0.37 -9.39 3.64
N GLU A 57 0.91 -9.02 3.57
CA GLU A 57 1.36 -7.73 3.03
C GLU A 57 0.96 -7.59 1.56
N GLN A 58 1.24 -8.60 0.73
CA GLN A 58 0.90 -8.60 -0.71
C GLN A 58 -0.59 -8.39 -0.95
N ASP A 59 -1.43 -9.16 -0.28
CA ASP A 59 -2.88 -9.05 -0.38
C ASP A 59 -3.42 -7.69 0.11
N ARG A 60 -2.66 -6.94 0.92
CA ARG A 60 -3.02 -5.58 1.35
C ARG A 60 -2.61 -4.54 0.30
N VAL A 61 -1.37 -4.62 -0.20
CA VAL A 61 -0.81 -3.56 -1.06
C VAL A 61 -1.19 -3.71 -2.53
N LEU A 62 -1.21 -4.94 -3.07
CA LEU A 62 -1.40 -5.16 -4.50
C LEU A 62 -2.75 -4.64 -5.01
N PRO A 63 -3.89 -4.89 -4.34
CA PRO A 63 -5.17 -4.38 -4.82
C PRO A 63 -5.24 -2.85 -4.85
N VAL A 64 -4.57 -2.17 -3.90
CA VAL A 64 -4.50 -0.70 -3.85
C VAL A 64 -3.68 -0.18 -5.03
N ILE A 65 -2.50 -0.78 -5.27
CA ILE A 65 -1.61 -0.43 -6.40
C ILE A 65 -2.34 -0.59 -7.74
N GLU A 66 -2.97 -1.74 -7.96
CA GLU A 66 -3.69 -2.03 -9.20
C GLU A 66 -4.84 -1.05 -9.45
N LYS A 67 -5.60 -0.71 -8.40
CA LYS A 67 -6.72 0.24 -8.50
C LYS A 67 -6.21 1.65 -8.78
N LEU A 68 -5.16 2.10 -8.08
CA LEU A 68 -4.58 3.42 -8.26
C LEU A 68 -3.94 3.60 -9.64
N ARG A 69 -3.27 2.56 -10.17
CA ARG A 69 -2.70 2.56 -11.53
C ARG A 69 -3.77 2.63 -12.62
N ARG A 70 -4.97 2.10 -12.39
CA ARG A 70 -6.09 2.19 -13.33
C ARG A 70 -6.76 3.56 -13.35
N GLU A 71 -6.82 4.22 -12.19
CA GLU A 71 -7.61 5.45 -12.00
C GLU A 71 -6.76 6.72 -12.10
N THR A 72 -5.42 6.62 -12.00
CA THR A 72 -4.53 7.78 -11.94
C THR A 72 -3.20 7.54 -12.67
N ASP A 73 -2.51 8.64 -13.00
CA ASP A 73 -1.14 8.63 -13.53
C ASP A 73 -0.08 8.98 -12.47
N VAL A 74 -0.45 8.99 -11.19
CA VAL A 74 0.49 9.30 -10.10
C VAL A 74 1.62 8.28 -10.05
N LEU A 75 2.80 8.71 -9.61
CA LEU A 75 3.87 7.77 -9.29
C LEU A 75 3.48 6.97 -8.05
N ILE A 76 3.70 5.66 -8.12
CA ILE A 76 3.35 4.72 -7.06
C ILE A 76 4.64 4.11 -6.54
N SER A 77 4.87 4.24 -5.25
CA SER A 77 5.94 3.60 -4.50
C SER A 77 5.33 2.51 -3.62
N VAL A 78 6.04 1.38 -3.49
CA VAL A 78 5.73 0.35 -2.49
C VAL A 78 6.76 0.42 -1.38
N ASP A 79 6.31 0.59 -0.14
CA ASP A 79 7.15 0.54 1.06
C ASP A 79 7.26 -0.91 1.52
N THR A 80 8.36 -1.58 1.12
CA THR A 80 8.61 -2.97 1.48
C THR A 80 10.09 -3.31 1.34
N TYR A 81 10.60 -4.10 2.29
CA TYR A 81 11.90 -4.74 2.24
C TYR A 81 11.85 -6.15 1.65
N ARG A 82 10.65 -6.66 1.32
CA ARG A 82 10.46 -8.01 0.81
C ARG A 82 10.59 -8.02 -0.70
N ALA A 83 11.66 -8.64 -1.20
CA ALA A 83 11.91 -8.76 -2.64
C ALA A 83 10.71 -9.34 -3.43
N SER A 84 9.97 -10.29 -2.85
CA SER A 84 8.77 -10.88 -3.43
C SER A 84 7.64 -9.85 -3.60
N THR A 85 7.36 -9.09 -2.54
CA THR A 85 6.34 -8.04 -2.52
C THR A 85 6.71 -6.94 -3.51
N ALA A 86 7.97 -6.49 -3.49
CA ALA A 86 8.50 -5.52 -4.44
C ALA A 86 8.30 -5.97 -5.90
N ARG A 87 8.68 -7.22 -6.22
CA ARG A 87 8.51 -7.78 -7.57
C ARG A 87 7.06 -7.78 -8.02
N LEU A 88 6.13 -8.19 -7.15
CA LEU A 88 4.70 -8.23 -7.48
C LEU A 88 4.10 -6.83 -7.59
N ALA A 89 4.50 -5.91 -6.72
CA ALA A 89 4.06 -4.52 -6.75
C ALA A 89 4.46 -3.82 -8.06
N ILE A 90 5.71 -4.00 -8.52
CA ILE A 90 6.15 -3.49 -9.82
C ILE A 90 5.32 -4.11 -10.96
N ALA A 91 5.07 -5.43 -10.91
CA ALA A 91 4.22 -6.08 -11.91
C ALA A 91 2.76 -5.57 -11.89
N ALA A 92 2.26 -5.16 -10.73
CA ALA A 92 0.92 -4.58 -10.54
C ALA A 92 0.83 -3.09 -10.96
N GLY A 93 1.97 -2.43 -11.23
CA GLY A 93 2.01 -1.04 -11.70
C GLY A 93 2.67 -0.04 -10.74
N ALA A 94 3.35 -0.50 -9.69
CA ALA A 94 4.26 0.35 -8.93
C ALA A 94 5.46 0.76 -9.79
N HIS A 95 6.06 1.90 -9.46
CA HIS A 95 7.18 2.51 -10.17
C HIS A 95 8.46 2.52 -9.33
N ILE A 96 8.31 2.58 -8.00
CA ILE A 96 9.40 2.73 -7.04
C ILE A 96 9.27 1.63 -6.00
N VAL A 97 10.40 1.05 -5.60
CA VAL A 97 10.52 0.24 -4.38
C VAL A 97 11.22 1.11 -3.34
N ASN A 98 10.54 1.39 -2.24
CA ASN A 98 11.08 2.10 -1.09
C ASN A 98 11.42 1.06 -0.01
N ASP A 99 12.71 0.78 0.15
CA ASP A 99 13.22 -0.15 1.16
C ASP A 99 13.98 0.65 2.21
N VAL A 100 13.58 0.50 3.47
CA VAL A 100 14.16 1.21 4.62
C VAL A 100 15.33 0.45 5.28
N PHE A 101 15.66 -0.76 4.80
CA PHE A 101 16.72 -1.62 5.34
C PHE A 101 17.98 -1.70 4.45
#